data_AF-A0A7C5Q1T4-F1
#
_entry.id   AF-A0A7C5Q1T4-F1
#
_cell.length_a   1.000
_cell.length_b   1.000
_cell.length_c   1.000
_cell.angle_alpha   90.00
_cell.angle_beta   90.00
_cell.angle_gamma   90.00
#
_symmetry.space_group_name_H-M   'P 1'
#
loop_
_entity.id
_entity.type
_entity.pdbx_description
1 polymer ?
#
loop_
_entity_poly.entity_id
_entity_poly.type
_entity_poly.pdbx_seq_one_letter_code
_entity_poly.pdbx_strand_id
1 'polypeptide(L)'
;VGCHSQMIRPFRAETERYGHYSVAGEFVYDRPFLWGSKRTGPDLQRVGGRYSDEWHRAHLTNPRDVVPESIMPNYPWLAETPLDSSDIKAKMHALTIVGTPYTDEEIENAPAALEGKTELDAVIAYLQSLGTHVKMTR
;
A
#
# COMPACT_ATOMS: atom_id res chain seq x y z
N VAL A 1 5.89 -1.23 8.07
CA VAL A 1 5.01 -1.87 9.08
C VAL A 1 5.18 -1.38 10.52
N GLY A 2 6.36 -0.93 10.99
CA GLY A 2 6.57 -0.65 12.41
C GLY A 2 5.71 0.48 13.04
N CYS A 3 5.18 1.40 12.24
CA CYS A 3 4.36 2.52 12.71
C CYS A 3 2.87 2.41 12.32
N HIS A 4 2.55 1.64 11.29
CA HIS A 4 1.23 1.60 10.66
C HIS A 4 0.73 0.17 10.59
N SER A 5 -0.52 -0.04 10.97
CA SER A 5 -1.20 -1.31 10.79
C SER A 5 -2.03 -1.33 9.52
N GLN A 6 -2.32 -2.54 9.05
CA GLN A 6 -3.21 -2.83 7.95
C GLN A 6 -4.24 -3.89 8.38
N MET A 7 -4.98 -3.60 9.46
CA MET A 7 -5.97 -4.51 10.04
C MET A 7 -6.91 -3.73 10.96
N ILE A 8 -8.10 -3.41 10.45
CA ILE A 8 -9.15 -2.70 11.19
C ILE A 8 -9.96 -3.72 12.00
N ARG A 9 -10.05 -3.51 13.31
CA ARG A 9 -10.76 -4.42 14.22
C ARG A 9 -12.28 -4.19 14.15
N PRO A 10 -13.11 -5.20 14.43
CA PRO A 10 -14.57 -5.11 14.34
C PRO A 10 -15.19 -4.40 15.56
N PHE A 11 -14.68 -3.20 15.88
CA PHE A 11 -15.24 -2.32 16.90
C PHE A 11 -15.81 -1.08 16.23
N ARG A 12 -16.98 -0.62 16.70
CA ARG A 12 -17.64 0.58 16.16
C ARG A 12 -16.68 1.76 16.02
N ALA A 13 -15.91 2.07 17.06
CA ALA A 13 -14.98 3.22 17.04
C ALA A 13 -13.87 3.11 15.97
N GLU A 14 -13.43 1.89 15.63
CA GLU A 14 -12.49 1.71 14.51
C GLU A 14 -13.17 1.83 13.17
N THR A 15 -14.38 1.28 13.04
CA THR A 15 -15.17 1.38 11.83
C THR A 15 -15.48 2.83 11.46
N GLU A 16 -15.87 3.65 12.44
CA GLU A 16 -16.12 5.09 12.22
C GLU A 16 -14.84 5.85 11.81
N ARG A 17 -13.67 5.44 12.31
CA ARG A 17 -12.41 6.13 12.07
C ARG A 17 -11.76 5.76 10.74
N TYR A 18 -11.79 4.47 10.40
CA TYR A 18 -11.02 3.90 9.30
C TYR A 18 -11.90 3.31 8.19
N GLY A 19 -13.17 3.04 8.45
CA GLY A 19 -14.07 2.33 7.52
C GLY A 19 -14.27 0.86 7.93
N HIS A 20 -14.97 0.10 7.09
CA HIS A 20 -15.34 -1.30 7.38
C HIS A 20 -14.15 -2.13 7.88
N TYR A 21 -14.41 -2.94 8.92
CA TYR A 21 -13.42 -3.83 9.51
C TYR A 21 -12.79 -4.74 8.45
N SER A 22 -11.55 -5.15 8.69
CA SER A 22 -10.83 -5.97 7.73
C SER A 22 -11.36 -7.40 7.71
N VAL A 23 -11.40 -8.01 6.53
CA VAL A 23 -11.82 -9.39 6.35
C VAL A 23 -10.66 -10.24 5.84
N ALA A 24 -10.64 -11.52 6.22
CA ALA A 24 -9.54 -12.44 5.88
C ALA A 24 -9.26 -12.53 4.38
N GLY A 25 -10.31 -12.44 3.55
CA GLY A 25 -10.21 -12.49 2.09
C GLY A 25 -9.33 -11.41 1.46
N GLU A 26 -9.14 -10.28 2.14
CA GLU A 26 -8.32 -9.17 1.65
C GLU A 26 -6.82 -9.47 1.68
N PHE A 27 -6.39 -10.42 2.50
CA PHE A 27 -4.98 -10.71 2.75
C PHE A 27 -4.52 -12.01 2.10
N VAL A 28 -5.39 -12.66 1.31
CA VAL A 28 -5.13 -13.97 0.70
C VAL A 28 -3.88 -13.95 -0.19
N TYR A 29 -3.56 -12.79 -0.78
CA TYR A 29 -2.40 -12.64 -1.64
C TYR A 29 -1.17 -11.99 -0.96
N ASP A 30 -1.30 -11.56 0.30
CA ASP A 30 -0.22 -10.86 1.01
C ASP A 30 0.82 -11.84 1.54
N ARG A 31 2.05 -11.76 1.03
CA ARG A 31 3.16 -12.64 1.41
C ARG A 31 4.44 -11.84 1.63
N PRO A 32 4.86 -11.61 2.89
CA PRO A 32 4.13 -11.91 4.12
C PRO A 32 2.92 -10.98 4.31
N PHE A 33 2.02 -11.34 5.24
CA PHE A 33 0.98 -10.42 5.69
C PHE A 33 1.59 -9.15 6.30
N LEU A 34 0.96 -7.99 6.09
CA LEU A 34 1.43 -6.69 6.60
C LEU A 34 0.55 -6.14 7.73
N TRP A 35 -0.15 -7.02 8.45
CA TRP A 35 -0.89 -6.61 9.65
C TRP A 35 0.07 -5.99 10.65
N GLY A 36 -0.30 -4.83 11.18
CA GLY A 36 0.53 -4.14 12.15
C GLY A 36 0.35 -4.72 13.54
N SER A 37 1.41 -4.69 14.33
CA SER A 37 1.39 -4.95 15.77
C SER A 37 1.43 -3.65 16.60
N LYS A 38 1.58 -2.50 15.95
CA LYS A 38 1.65 -1.17 16.58
C LYS A 38 1.01 -0.11 15.68
N ARG A 39 0.45 0.92 16.31
CA ARG A 39 -0.07 2.13 15.66
C ARG A 39 0.60 3.36 16.26
N THR A 40 1.73 3.75 15.70
CA THR A 40 2.35 5.06 15.94
C THR A 40 1.71 6.11 15.02
N GLY A 41 1.47 5.73 13.76
CA GLY A 41 0.56 6.41 12.85
C GLY A 41 -0.77 5.66 12.69
N PRO A 42 -1.70 6.21 11.90
CA PRO A 42 -3.02 5.60 11.65
C PRO A 42 -2.94 4.24 10.95
N ASP A 43 -4.04 3.47 11.01
CA ASP A 43 -4.21 2.28 10.17
C ASP A 43 -4.34 2.69 8.69
N LEU A 44 -3.70 1.93 7.80
CA LEU A 44 -3.64 2.21 6.36
C LEU A 44 -4.59 1.34 5.53
N GLN A 45 -5.28 0.35 6.11
CA GLN A 45 -5.98 -0.69 5.34
C GLN A 45 -7.08 -0.14 4.42
N ARG A 46 -7.57 1.09 4.66
CA ARG A 46 -8.64 1.74 3.89
C ARG A 46 -8.21 3.13 3.41
N VAL A 47 -6.91 3.32 3.12
CA VAL A 47 -6.42 4.61 2.64
C VAL A 47 -6.66 4.81 1.14
N GLY A 48 -6.92 3.73 0.38
CA GLY A 48 -7.21 3.80 -1.05
C GLY A 48 -8.35 4.77 -1.37
N GLY A 49 -8.07 5.77 -2.20
CA GLY A 49 -9.02 6.82 -2.59
C GLY A 49 -9.37 7.84 -1.50
N ARG A 50 -8.80 7.74 -0.29
CA ARG A 50 -9.06 8.69 0.81
C ARG A 50 -8.30 10.00 0.64
N TYR A 51 -7.10 9.94 0.05
CA TYR A 51 -6.25 11.09 -0.24
C TYR A 51 -5.81 11.05 -1.71
N SER A 52 -5.50 12.20 -2.29
CA SER A 52 -4.97 12.28 -3.66
C SER A 52 -3.52 11.80 -3.71
N ASP A 53 -3.08 11.39 -4.90
CA ASP A 53 -1.67 11.04 -5.13
C ASP A 53 -0.74 12.21 -4.81
N GLU A 54 -1.18 13.44 -5.08
CA GLU A 54 -0.42 14.65 -4.73
C GLU A 54 -0.29 14.83 -3.21
N TRP A 55 -1.36 14.55 -2.45
CA TRP A 55 -1.28 14.56 -1.00
C TRP A 55 -0.30 13.49 -0.50
N HIS A 56 -0.34 12.28 -1.07
CA HIS A 56 0.62 11.23 -0.71
C HIS A 56 2.06 11.62 -1.06
N ARG A 57 2.28 12.26 -2.21
CA ARG A 57 3.60 12.75 -2.64
C ARG A 57 4.14 13.80 -1.66
N ALA A 58 3.33 14.80 -1.32
CA ALA A 58 3.70 15.83 -0.35
C ALA A 58 3.95 15.22 1.04
N HIS A 59 3.02 14.38 1.52
CA HIS A 59 3.12 13.74 2.83
C HIS A 59 4.35 12.83 2.96
N LEU A 60 4.67 12.02 1.94
CA LEU A 60 5.84 11.13 1.98
C LEU A 60 7.16 11.91 1.88
N THR A 61 7.19 13.00 1.11
CA THR A 61 8.37 13.86 0.99
C THR A 61 8.67 14.55 2.32
N ASN A 62 7.66 15.17 2.92
CA ASN A 62 7.77 15.79 4.24
C ASN A 62 6.40 15.82 4.94
N PRO A 63 6.11 14.87 5.85
CA PRO A 63 4.81 14.78 6.51
C PRO A 63 4.39 16.06 7.24
N ARG A 64 5.38 16.82 7.74
CA ARG A 64 5.16 18.05 8.52
C ARG A 64 4.67 19.22 7.68
N ASP A 65 4.77 19.16 6.37
CA ASP A 65 4.25 20.23 5.48
C ASP A 65 2.73 20.15 5.35
N VAL A 66 2.14 18.96 5.50
CA VAL A 66 0.69 18.75 5.39
C VAL A 66 0.03 18.37 6.73
N VAL A 67 0.82 17.86 7.68
CA VAL A 67 0.40 17.53 9.06
C VAL A 67 1.51 18.02 10.01
N PRO A 68 1.46 19.27 10.49
CA PRO A 68 2.56 19.91 11.24
C PRO A 68 3.06 19.13 12.46
N GLU A 69 2.17 18.42 13.14
CA GLU A 69 2.45 17.61 14.32
C GLU A 69 2.92 16.17 13.99
N SER A 70 3.12 15.83 12.71
CA SER A 70 3.48 14.49 12.30
C SER A 70 4.86 14.08 12.81
N ILE A 71 4.89 12.92 13.47
CA ILE A 71 6.11 12.24 13.91
C ILE A 71 6.65 11.25 12.86
N MET A 72 5.99 11.13 11.71
CA MET A 72 6.46 10.26 10.63
C MET A 72 7.79 10.80 10.08
N PRO A 73 8.79 9.93 9.79
CA PRO A 73 10.02 10.33 9.12
C PRO A 73 9.75 10.87 7.70
N ASN A 74 10.69 11.64 7.18
CA ASN A 74 10.67 12.10 5.78
C ASN A 74 11.21 10.99 4.87
N TYR A 75 10.62 10.81 3.69
CA TYR A 75 11.05 9.87 2.66
C TYR A 75 11.27 10.53 1.29
N PRO A 76 11.99 11.68 1.20
CA PRO A 76 12.12 12.44 -0.05
C PRO A 76 12.86 11.68 -1.15
N TRP A 77 13.79 10.79 -0.77
CA TRP A 77 14.57 9.99 -1.72
C TRP A 77 13.69 9.10 -2.60
N LEU A 78 12.48 8.71 -2.16
CA LEU A 78 11.58 7.91 -2.97
C LEU A 78 11.25 8.58 -4.32
N ALA A 79 11.23 9.92 -4.36
CA ALA A 79 10.98 10.68 -5.59
C ALA A 79 12.20 10.72 -6.53
N GLU A 80 13.40 10.49 -5.99
CA GLU A 80 14.67 10.58 -6.71
C GLU A 80 15.17 9.19 -7.14
N THR A 81 14.81 8.14 -6.41
CA THR A 81 15.21 6.76 -6.68
C THR A 81 14.37 6.15 -7.81
N PRO A 82 14.98 5.76 -8.94
CA PRO A 82 14.31 5.00 -9.98
C PRO A 82 13.88 3.62 -9.45
N LEU A 83 12.73 3.13 -9.90
CA LEU A 83 12.25 1.81 -9.53
C LEU A 83 13.10 0.71 -10.18
N ASP A 84 13.69 -0.17 -9.37
CA ASP A 84 14.36 -1.38 -9.88
C ASP A 84 13.32 -2.45 -10.20
N SER A 85 13.12 -2.71 -11.49
CA SER A 85 12.22 -3.73 -12.01
C SER A 85 12.94 -4.99 -12.50
N SER A 86 14.24 -5.15 -12.24
CA SER A 86 15.04 -6.26 -12.77
C SER A 86 14.56 -7.64 -12.30
N ASP A 87 13.95 -7.72 -11.12
CA ASP A 87 13.48 -8.97 -10.51
C ASP A 87 11.95 -9.12 -10.51
N ILE A 88 11.20 -8.21 -11.15
CA ILE A 88 9.72 -8.20 -11.06
C ILE A 88 9.10 -9.49 -11.59
N LYS A 89 9.59 -10.01 -12.72
CA LYS A 89 9.13 -11.28 -13.27
C LYS A 89 9.38 -12.44 -12.31
N ALA A 90 10.57 -12.48 -11.70
CA ALA A 90 10.94 -13.50 -10.72
C ALA A 90 10.04 -13.43 -9.47
N LYS A 91 9.74 -12.22 -8.98
CA LYS A 91 8.80 -11.99 -7.88
C LYS A 91 7.40 -12.48 -8.21
N MET A 92 6.87 -12.12 -9.38
CA MET A 92 5.52 -12.55 -9.80
C MET A 92 5.45 -14.07 -9.99
N HIS A 93 6.45 -14.68 -10.63
CA HIS A 93 6.54 -16.15 -10.71
C HIS A 93 6.57 -16.82 -9.34
N ALA A 94 7.37 -16.30 -8.40
CA ALA A 94 7.42 -16.83 -7.04
C ALA A 94 6.05 -16.73 -6.35
N LEU A 95 5.32 -15.63 -6.56
CA LEU A 95 3.96 -15.44 -6.05
C LEU A 95 2.95 -16.40 -6.70
N THR A 96 3.12 -16.75 -7.98
CA THR A 96 2.30 -17.77 -8.65
C THR A 96 2.51 -19.15 -8.05
N ILE A 97 3.76 -19.54 -7.73
CA ILE A 97 4.06 -20.83 -7.08
C ILE A 97 3.30 -20.98 -5.76
N VAL A 98 3.10 -19.89 -5.02
CA VAL A 98 2.39 -19.87 -3.73
C VAL A 98 0.90 -19.51 -3.87
N GLY A 99 0.36 -19.52 -5.08
CA GLY A 99 -1.08 -19.46 -5.36
C GLY A 99 -1.66 -18.08 -5.69
N THR A 100 -0.82 -17.08 -6.01
CA THR A 100 -1.30 -15.81 -6.56
C THR A 100 -1.61 -15.98 -8.05
N PRO A 101 -2.81 -15.66 -8.54
CA PRO A 101 -3.25 -16.03 -9.88
C PRO A 101 -2.76 -15.04 -10.97
N TYR A 102 -1.45 -14.75 -11.01
CA TYR A 102 -0.89 -13.99 -12.12
C TYR A 102 -0.91 -14.81 -13.41
N THR A 103 -1.29 -14.17 -14.50
CA THR A 103 -1.21 -14.71 -15.85
C THR A 103 0.19 -14.52 -16.43
N ASP A 104 0.56 -15.37 -17.39
CA ASP A 104 1.84 -15.23 -18.11
C ASP A 104 1.92 -13.88 -18.83
N GLU A 105 0.78 -13.36 -19.33
CA GLU A 105 0.70 -12.04 -19.95
C GLU A 105 1.02 -10.91 -18.97
N GLU A 106 0.49 -10.95 -17.75
CA GLU A 106 0.81 -9.96 -16.72
C GLU A 106 2.29 -10.00 -16.34
N ILE A 107 2.87 -11.20 -16.21
CA ILE A 107 4.30 -11.38 -15.90
C ILE A 107 5.17 -10.82 -17.03
N GLU A 108 4.82 -11.12 -18.29
CA GLU A 108 5.59 -10.66 -19.44
C GLU A 108 5.54 -9.13 -19.59
N ASN A 109 4.39 -8.52 -19.34
CA ASN A 109 4.19 -7.07 -19.45
C ASN A 109 4.66 -6.27 -18.24
N ALA A 110 4.96 -6.92 -17.10
CA ALA A 110 5.30 -6.22 -15.86
C ALA A 110 6.49 -5.25 -15.96
N PRO A 111 7.63 -5.57 -16.62
CA PRO A 111 8.73 -4.62 -16.73
C PRO A 111 8.34 -3.33 -17.47
N ALA A 112 7.54 -3.45 -18.55
CA ALA A 112 7.09 -2.30 -19.31
C ALA A 112 6.16 -1.39 -18.49
N ALA A 113 5.31 -1.97 -17.63
CA ALA A 113 4.43 -1.20 -16.75
C ALA A 113 5.19 -0.38 -15.69
N LEU A 114 6.43 -0.77 -15.38
CA LEU A 114 7.29 -0.15 -14.37
C LEU A 114 8.32 0.84 -14.96
N GLU A 115 8.44 0.92 -16.29
CA GLU A 115 9.43 1.75 -16.95
C GLU A 115 9.26 3.24 -16.58
N GLY A 116 10.37 3.88 -16.21
CA GLY A 116 10.41 5.30 -15.87
C GLY A 116 9.69 5.67 -14.56
N LYS A 117 9.22 4.69 -13.78
CA LYS A 117 8.62 4.93 -12.46
C LYS A 117 9.67 5.14 -11.40
N THR A 118 9.33 5.93 -10.39
CA THR A 118 10.13 6.09 -9.17
C THR A 118 9.62 5.16 -8.07
N GLU A 119 10.42 4.94 -7.02
CA GLU A 119 9.95 4.23 -5.82
C GLU A 119 8.71 4.90 -5.21
N LEU A 120 8.62 6.24 -5.28
CA LEU A 120 7.46 6.98 -4.79
C LEU A 120 6.19 6.64 -5.56
N ASP A 121 6.27 6.54 -6.88
CA ASP A 121 5.11 6.17 -7.71
C ASP A 121 4.62 4.76 -7.35
N ALA A 122 5.55 3.82 -7.11
CA ALA A 122 5.21 2.47 -6.66
C ALA A 122 4.54 2.45 -5.29
N VAL A 123 5.07 3.23 -4.32
CA VAL A 123 4.48 3.33 -2.97
C VAL A 123 3.09 3.96 -3.02
N ILE A 124 2.89 5.01 -3.82
CA ILE A 124 1.58 5.65 -3.98
C ILE A 124 0.59 4.66 -4.61
N ALA A 125 0.98 3.96 -5.68
CA ALA A 125 0.15 2.95 -6.32
C ALA A 125 -0.26 1.84 -5.33
N TYR A 126 0.66 1.40 -4.46
CA TYR A 126 0.35 0.46 -3.39
C TYR A 126 -0.64 1.04 -2.38
N LEU A 127 -0.41 2.27 -1.86
CA LEU A 127 -1.31 2.89 -0.89
C LEU A 127 -2.72 3.09 -1.46
N GLN A 128 -2.82 3.44 -2.75
CA GLN A 128 -4.10 3.64 -3.43
C GLN A 128 -4.89 2.34 -3.63
N SER A 129 -4.25 1.17 -3.64
CA SER A 129 -4.96 -0.11 -3.75
C SER A 129 -5.56 -0.57 -2.43
N LEU A 130 -5.03 -0.10 -1.29
CA LEU A 130 -5.38 -0.61 0.03
C LEU A 130 -6.87 -0.44 0.36
N GLY A 131 -7.53 -1.58 0.54
CA GLY A 131 -8.92 -1.67 0.98
C GLY A 131 -9.96 -1.45 -0.11
N THR A 132 -9.54 -1.29 -1.37
CA THR A 132 -10.45 -1.05 -2.52
C THR A 132 -11.13 -2.31 -3.04
N HIS A 133 -10.57 -3.50 -2.74
CA HIS A 133 -11.08 -4.79 -3.22
C HIS A 133 -12.34 -5.28 -2.49
N VAL A 134 -12.70 -4.67 -1.34
CA VAL A 134 -13.96 -4.96 -0.64
C VAL A 134 -15.04 -4.01 -1.14
N LYS A 135 -16.10 -4.57 -1.74
CA LYS A 135 -17.31 -3.81 -2.03
C LYS A 135 -17.99 -3.45 -0.72
N MET A 136 -17.95 -2.18 -0.35
CA MET A 136 -18.73 -1.63 0.75
C MET A 136 -20.21 -1.63 0.35
N THR A 137 -20.97 -2.67 0.70
CA THR A 137 -22.42 -2.57 0.70
C THR A 137 -22.82 -1.62 1.82
N ARG A 138 -23.35 -0.48 1.44
CA ARG A 138 -23.88 0.54 2.35
C ARG A 138 -25.20 0.10 2.95
#